data_AF-A0A9D8L1M7-F1
#
_entry.id   AF-A0A9D8L1M7-F1
#
_cell.length_a   1.000
_cell.length_b   1.000
_cell.length_c   1.000
_cell.angle_alpha   90.00
_cell.angle_beta   90.00
_cell.angle_gamma   90.00
#
_symmetry.space_group_name_H-M   'P 1'
#
loop_
_entity.id
_entity.type
_entity.pdbx_description
1 polymer ?
#
loop_
_entity_poly.entity_id
_entity_poly.type
_entity_poly.pdbx_seq_one_letter_code
_entity_poly.pdbx_strand_id
1 'polypeptide(L)'
;MTRFGEGSRRASGAAAPVEAKASAASPVIALQTHGRPAWTPRDYAALAREGFARNAVVFRSVRMIAEAAASVPLLLYEGPAEVADHPLLALLGRPNRRQAGNEFREALYGYLLVAGNAYVEAVSIDGMPGELHLLRPDRMKVVPGPDGWPEAFEYSVGGRTVRFVDEGDGTLAPILQLAFFHPLDDHYGFAPIEAAQVALDLHNAAGAWNKALLDNSARPSGALVYQAKEGGNLSEEQFERLKKELETGYQGARHAGRPLLLEGGLDWRPMSLTPKDMDFLEAKNMAAREIALAFGVPPML
;
A
#
# COMPACT_ATOMS: atom_id res chain seq x y z
N MET A 1 5.79 49.46 -76.84
CA MET A 1 6.69 49.77 -75.72
C MET A 1 7.49 48.51 -75.40
N THR A 2 8.75 48.34 -75.87
CA THR A 2 10.03 48.71 -75.18
C THR A 2 10.08 48.23 -73.73
N ARG A 3 11.10 47.57 -73.16
CA ARG A 3 12.48 47.17 -73.52
C ARG A 3 13.05 46.33 -72.33
N PHE A 4 13.98 45.41 -72.61
CA PHE A 4 15.24 45.06 -71.90
C PHE A 4 15.42 45.04 -70.35
N GLY A 5 16.22 44.05 -69.91
CA GLY A 5 17.20 44.13 -68.78
C GLY A 5 17.12 42.93 -67.82
N GLU A 6 17.95 41.88 -67.90
CA GLU A 6 19.31 41.76 -67.30
C GLU A 6 19.40 42.40 -65.90
N GLY A 7 19.82 41.78 -64.79
CA GLY A 7 20.77 40.69 -64.51
C GLY A 7 21.60 41.12 -63.28
N SER A 8 22.01 40.18 -62.41
CA SER A 8 23.07 40.26 -61.36
C SER A 8 22.60 39.69 -60.00
N ARG A 9 22.96 38.46 -59.61
CA ARG A 9 24.23 37.93 -59.03
C ARG A 9 24.50 38.30 -57.55
N ARG A 10 24.86 37.23 -56.81
CA ARG A 10 25.63 37.10 -55.54
C ARG A 10 24.81 37.28 -54.24
N ALA A 11 25.01 36.52 -53.17
CA ALA A 11 25.95 35.43 -52.87
C ALA A 11 25.50 34.64 -51.62
N SER A 12 25.96 33.39 -51.56
CA SER A 12 26.45 32.64 -50.39
C SER A 12 25.73 32.73 -49.03
N GLY A 13 25.29 31.57 -48.54
CA GLY A 13 25.10 31.33 -47.12
C GLY A 13 24.66 29.89 -46.89
N ALA A 14 25.63 28.98 -46.74
CA ALA A 14 25.36 27.63 -46.28
C ALA A 14 24.58 27.69 -44.96
N ALA A 15 23.36 27.17 -44.94
CA ALA A 15 22.59 27.06 -43.72
C ALA A 15 23.23 25.97 -42.84
N ALA A 16 23.92 26.41 -41.78
CA ALA A 16 24.31 25.54 -40.69
C ALA A 16 23.04 24.89 -40.09
N PRO A 17 23.07 23.60 -39.72
CA PRO A 17 21.93 23.00 -39.04
C PRO A 17 21.72 23.71 -37.70
N VAL A 18 20.49 24.15 -37.47
CA VAL A 18 20.05 24.73 -36.20
C VAL A 18 20.16 23.63 -35.13
N GLU A 19 21.15 23.76 -34.23
CA GLU A 19 21.21 22.94 -33.02
C GLU A 19 19.98 23.22 -32.15
N ALA A 20 19.01 22.31 -32.20
CA ALA A 20 17.90 22.29 -31.27
C ALA A 20 18.41 21.76 -29.92
N LYS A 21 18.76 22.69 -29.02
CA LYS A 21 19.11 22.38 -27.63
C LYS A 21 17.85 21.94 -26.88
N ALA A 22 17.62 20.62 -26.80
CA ALA A 22 16.56 20.03 -26.00
C ALA A 22 16.90 20.10 -24.51
N SER A 23 16.60 21.24 -23.87
CA SER A 23 16.61 21.37 -22.40
C SER A 23 15.23 20.96 -21.87
N ALA A 24 15.08 19.69 -21.50
CA ALA A 24 13.89 19.14 -20.87
C ALA A 24 13.85 19.44 -19.35
N ALA A 25 13.80 20.71 -18.99
CA ALA A 25 13.55 21.13 -17.61
C ALA A 25 12.62 22.35 -17.62
N SER A 26 11.31 22.10 -17.73
CA SER A 26 10.30 23.11 -17.42
C SER A 26 10.36 23.42 -15.92
N PRO A 27 10.17 24.69 -15.51
CA PRO A 27 10.01 25.03 -14.10
C PRO A 27 8.72 24.37 -13.60
N VAL A 28 8.84 23.43 -12.67
CA VAL A 28 7.71 22.82 -12.00
C VAL A 28 7.16 23.84 -11.01
N ILE A 29 6.07 24.50 -11.38
CA ILE A 29 5.22 25.23 -10.44
C ILE A 29 4.40 24.17 -9.69
N ALA A 30 4.75 23.92 -8.43
CA ALA A 30 3.96 23.07 -7.55
C ALA A 30 2.65 23.81 -7.17
N LEU A 31 1.64 23.67 -8.01
CA LEU A 31 0.29 24.10 -7.70
C LEU A 31 -0.30 23.07 -6.72
N GLN A 32 -0.33 23.39 -5.42
CA GLN A 32 -1.14 22.62 -4.47
C GLN A 32 -2.61 22.89 -4.77
N THR A 33 -3.17 22.11 -5.68
CA THR A 33 -4.61 21.94 -5.75
C THR A 33 -5.05 21.26 -4.45
N HIS A 34 -5.96 21.89 -3.69
CA HIS A 34 -6.74 21.17 -2.70
C HIS A 34 -7.58 20.13 -3.45
N GLY A 35 -6.96 18.97 -3.68
CA GLY A 35 -7.43 17.93 -4.58
C GLY A 35 -8.53 17.10 -3.94
N ARG A 36 -9.40 16.56 -4.80
CA ARG A 36 -10.36 15.52 -4.43
C ARG A 36 -9.62 14.37 -3.73
N PRO A 37 -10.23 13.72 -2.72
CA PRO A 37 -9.60 12.59 -2.04
C PRO A 37 -9.26 11.49 -3.05
N ALA A 38 -8.00 11.06 -3.05
CA ALA A 38 -7.53 9.93 -3.84
C ALA A 38 -7.66 8.66 -2.99
N TRP A 39 -8.58 7.78 -3.38
CA TRP A 39 -8.80 6.50 -2.71
C TRP A 39 -8.05 5.39 -3.42
N THR A 40 -7.60 4.38 -2.67
CA THR A 40 -7.04 3.17 -3.25
C THR A 40 -8.12 2.49 -4.13
N PRO A 41 -7.82 2.12 -5.39
CA PRO A 41 -8.77 1.37 -6.19
C PRO A 41 -9.18 0.05 -5.53
N ARG A 42 -10.43 -0.39 -5.73
CA ARG A 42 -10.97 -1.66 -5.21
C ARG A 42 -10.53 -2.85 -6.07
N ASP A 43 -9.24 -2.91 -6.39
CA ASP A 43 -8.64 -4.06 -7.04
C ASP A 43 -7.62 -4.72 -6.11
N TYR A 44 -7.49 -6.04 -6.25
CA TYR A 44 -6.60 -6.84 -5.41
C TYR A 44 -5.17 -6.29 -5.36
N ALA A 45 -4.60 -5.91 -6.50
CA ALA A 45 -3.19 -5.54 -6.58
C ALA A 45 -2.93 -4.22 -5.83
N ALA A 46 -3.88 -3.28 -5.89
CA ALA A 46 -3.83 -2.05 -5.13
C ALA A 46 -3.99 -2.29 -3.63
N LEU A 47 -5.00 -3.07 -3.21
CA LEU A 47 -5.25 -3.37 -1.79
C LEU A 47 -4.13 -4.21 -1.15
N ALA A 48 -3.56 -5.17 -1.90
CA ALA A 48 -2.40 -5.93 -1.44
C ALA A 48 -1.15 -5.03 -1.27
N ARG A 49 -0.96 -4.05 -2.16
CA ARG A 49 0.19 -3.13 -2.10
C ARG A 49 0.04 -2.08 -1.00
N GLU A 50 -1.08 -1.36 -0.98
CA GLU A 50 -1.29 -0.25 -0.04
C GLU A 50 -1.73 -0.73 1.34
N GLY A 51 -2.47 -1.83 1.40
CA GLY A 51 -2.86 -2.48 2.64
C GLY A 51 -1.77 -3.41 3.16
N PHE A 52 -1.69 -4.63 2.62
CA PHE A 52 -0.83 -5.66 3.20
C PHE A 52 0.67 -5.29 3.20
N ALA A 53 1.21 -4.75 2.10
CA ALA A 53 2.65 -4.49 2.01
C ALA A 53 3.12 -3.17 2.67
N ARG A 54 2.23 -2.20 2.88
CA ARG A 54 2.57 -0.86 3.37
C ARG A 54 1.97 -0.50 4.73
N ASN A 55 0.89 -1.15 5.13
CA ASN A 55 0.22 -0.89 6.39
C ASN A 55 0.51 -2.02 7.40
N ALA A 56 1.26 -1.68 8.46
CA ALA A 56 1.66 -2.64 9.48
C ALA A 56 0.48 -3.27 10.23
N VAL A 57 -0.64 -2.55 10.39
CA VAL A 57 -1.85 -3.07 11.06
C VAL A 57 -2.47 -4.15 10.18
N VAL A 58 -2.70 -3.88 8.90
CA VAL A 58 -3.21 -4.88 7.94
C VAL A 58 -2.28 -6.09 7.86
N PHE A 59 -0.97 -5.85 7.70
CA PHE A 59 0.03 -6.92 7.65
C PHE A 59 -0.08 -7.83 8.88
N ARG A 60 -0.10 -7.25 10.08
CA ARG A 60 -0.14 -8.04 11.31
C ARG A 60 -1.47 -8.75 11.51
N SER A 61 -2.60 -8.11 11.20
CA SER A 61 -3.93 -8.72 11.28
C SER A 61 -4.02 -9.95 10.38
N VAL A 62 -3.60 -9.83 9.12
CA VAL A 62 -3.60 -10.95 8.16
C VAL A 62 -2.68 -12.07 8.63
N ARG A 63 -1.43 -11.75 9.01
CA ARG A 63 -0.46 -12.74 9.48
C ARG A 63 -0.96 -13.48 10.71
N MET A 64 -1.51 -12.77 11.69
CA MET A 64 -2.00 -13.37 12.93
C MET A 64 -3.11 -14.38 12.68
N ILE A 65 -4.11 -14.03 11.87
CA ILE A 65 -5.22 -14.93 11.55
C ILE A 65 -4.72 -16.11 10.72
N ALA A 66 -3.92 -15.86 9.69
CA ALA A 66 -3.43 -16.90 8.80
C ALA A 66 -2.51 -17.90 9.51
N GLU A 67 -1.58 -17.42 10.33
CA GLU A 67 -0.68 -18.26 11.15
C GLU A 67 -1.49 -19.08 12.16
N ALA A 68 -2.44 -18.45 12.87
CA ALA A 68 -3.27 -19.12 13.86
C ALA A 68 -4.14 -20.21 13.21
N ALA A 69 -4.84 -19.89 12.13
CA ALA A 69 -5.68 -20.85 11.42
C ALA A 69 -4.85 -22.00 10.81
N ALA A 70 -3.67 -21.71 10.25
CA ALA A 70 -2.78 -22.73 9.70
C ALA A 70 -2.18 -23.65 10.77
N SER A 71 -2.03 -23.17 12.01
CA SER A 71 -1.50 -23.95 13.12
C SER A 71 -2.45 -25.03 13.65
N VAL A 72 -3.75 -24.93 13.34
CA VAL A 72 -4.74 -25.92 13.76
C VAL A 72 -4.57 -27.20 12.95
N PRO A 73 -4.37 -28.37 13.59
CA PRO A 73 -4.25 -29.64 12.89
C PRO A 73 -5.59 -30.07 12.29
N LEU A 74 -5.55 -30.64 11.10
CA LEU A 74 -6.70 -31.29 10.47
C LEU A 74 -6.66 -32.78 10.81
N LEU A 75 -7.74 -33.27 11.40
CA LEU A 75 -7.93 -34.68 11.76
C LEU A 75 -8.91 -35.30 10.76
N LEU A 76 -8.65 -36.55 10.35
CA LEU A 76 -9.54 -37.30 9.48
C LEU A 76 -10.33 -38.31 10.31
N TYR A 77 -11.64 -38.38 10.09
CA TYR A 77 -12.52 -39.33 10.74
C TYR A 77 -13.32 -40.11 9.70
N GLU A 78 -13.44 -41.41 9.90
CA GLU A 78 -14.38 -42.28 9.20
C GLU A 78 -15.44 -42.77 10.20
N GLY A 79 -16.62 -42.15 10.13
CA GLY A 79 -17.62 -42.31 11.19
C GLY A 79 -17.07 -41.80 12.53
N PRO A 80 -17.16 -42.58 13.62
CA PRO A 80 -16.63 -42.18 14.93
C PRO A 80 -15.13 -42.44 15.10
N ALA A 81 -14.46 -43.10 14.15
CA ALA A 81 -13.06 -43.51 14.28
C ALA A 81 -12.11 -42.50 13.63
N GLU A 82 -11.06 -42.11 14.35
CA GLU A 82 -9.99 -41.28 13.80
C GLU A 82 -9.06 -42.13 12.91
N VAL A 83 -8.78 -41.63 11.71
CA VAL A 83 -7.87 -42.26 10.75
C VAL A 83 -6.59 -41.43 10.69
N ALA A 84 -5.53 -41.92 11.32
CA ALA A 84 -4.25 -41.22 11.39
C ALA A 84 -3.42 -41.33 10.09
N ASP A 85 -3.48 -42.49 9.43
CA ASP A 85 -2.69 -42.77 8.22
C ASP A 85 -3.60 -42.84 7.00
N HIS A 86 -3.65 -41.75 6.22
CA HIS A 86 -4.45 -41.67 5.01
C HIS A 86 -3.76 -40.83 3.92
N PRO A 87 -3.83 -41.20 2.63
CA PRO A 87 -3.22 -40.43 1.53
C PRO A 87 -3.62 -38.95 1.50
N LEU A 88 -4.87 -38.64 1.86
CA LEU A 88 -5.35 -37.26 1.99
C LEU A 88 -4.57 -36.45 3.04
N LEU A 89 -4.31 -37.04 4.21
CA LEU A 89 -3.54 -36.36 5.27
C LEU A 89 -2.08 -36.15 4.83
N ALA A 90 -1.50 -37.12 4.10
CA ALA A 90 -0.18 -36.97 3.52
C ALA A 90 -0.13 -35.83 2.47
N LEU A 91 -1.15 -35.75 1.60
CA LEU A 91 -1.29 -34.67 0.63
C LEU A 91 -1.47 -33.31 1.32
N LEU A 92 -2.33 -33.20 2.33
CA LEU A 92 -2.52 -31.94 3.08
C LEU A 92 -1.28 -31.54 3.89
N GLY A 93 -0.49 -32.52 4.35
CA GLY A 93 0.78 -32.28 5.04
C GLY A 93 1.90 -31.82 4.09
N ARG A 94 1.87 -32.27 2.83
CA ARG A 94 2.81 -31.87 1.78
C ARG A 94 2.08 -31.69 0.44
N PRO A 95 1.39 -30.55 0.23
CA PRO A 95 0.50 -30.35 -0.91
C PRO A 95 1.23 -30.33 -2.24
N ASN A 96 2.48 -29.87 -2.25
CA ASN A 96 3.31 -29.91 -3.44
C ASN A 96 4.79 -30.05 -3.03
N ARG A 97 5.68 -30.13 -4.02
CA ARG A 97 7.12 -30.32 -3.78
C ARG A 97 7.79 -29.14 -3.08
N ARG A 98 7.18 -27.95 -3.15
CA ARG A 98 7.80 -26.67 -2.77
C ARG A 98 7.41 -26.22 -1.36
N GLN A 99 6.23 -26.60 -0.88
CA GLN A 99 5.65 -26.05 0.34
C GLN A 99 5.22 -27.16 1.30
N ALA A 100 5.34 -26.88 2.60
CA ALA A 100 4.71 -27.69 3.64
C ALA A 100 3.23 -27.31 3.79
N GLY A 101 2.43 -28.22 4.35
CA GLY A 101 0.99 -28.01 4.54
C GLY A 101 0.63 -26.75 5.33
N ASN A 102 1.40 -26.43 6.37
CA ASN A 102 1.16 -25.22 7.17
C ASN A 102 1.40 -23.94 6.35
N GLU A 103 2.50 -23.88 5.58
CA GLU A 103 2.82 -22.74 4.71
C GLU A 103 1.75 -22.56 3.62
N PHE A 104 1.29 -23.67 3.04
CA PHE A 104 0.20 -23.67 2.07
C PHE A 104 -1.10 -23.11 2.68
N ARG A 105 -1.52 -23.61 3.85
CA ARG A 105 -2.73 -23.10 4.52
C ARG A 105 -2.58 -21.64 4.92
N GLU A 106 -1.42 -21.21 5.39
CA GLU A 106 -1.15 -19.80 5.70
C GLU A 106 -1.35 -18.91 4.47
N ALA A 107 -0.81 -19.31 3.31
CA ALA A 107 -1.01 -18.60 2.04
C ALA A 107 -2.48 -18.62 1.58
N LEU A 108 -3.19 -19.74 1.76
CA LEU A 108 -4.61 -19.88 1.44
C LEU A 108 -5.45 -18.87 2.24
N TYR A 109 -5.26 -18.82 3.56
CA TYR A 109 -5.96 -17.86 4.42
C TYR A 109 -5.54 -16.42 4.11
N GLY A 110 -4.27 -16.18 3.78
CA GLY A 110 -3.80 -14.89 3.32
C GLY A 110 -4.55 -14.40 2.07
N TYR A 111 -4.77 -15.27 1.09
CA TYR A 111 -5.57 -14.93 -0.10
C TYR A 111 -7.03 -14.64 0.24
N LEU A 112 -7.67 -15.44 1.10
CA LEU A 112 -9.04 -15.15 1.55
C LEU A 112 -9.15 -13.78 2.24
N LEU A 113 -8.22 -13.45 3.14
CA LEU A 113 -8.26 -12.21 3.90
C LEU A 113 -7.97 -10.95 3.07
N VAL A 114 -7.20 -11.10 1.98
CA VAL A 114 -6.80 -9.97 1.11
C VAL A 114 -7.67 -9.85 -0.15
N ALA A 115 -8.18 -10.95 -0.68
CA ALA A 115 -8.91 -10.99 -1.96
C ALA A 115 -10.37 -11.45 -1.82
N GLY A 116 -10.78 -11.91 -0.63
CA GLY A 116 -12.08 -12.54 -0.42
C GLY A 116 -12.20 -13.94 -1.03
N ASN A 117 -11.17 -14.38 -1.77
CA ASN A 117 -11.16 -15.58 -2.59
C ASN A 117 -9.81 -16.28 -2.49
N ALA A 118 -9.81 -17.61 -2.47
CA ALA A 118 -8.62 -18.43 -2.65
C ALA A 118 -8.93 -19.58 -3.61
N TYR A 119 -7.97 -19.89 -4.47
CA TYR A 119 -8.13 -20.91 -5.50
C TYR A 119 -7.07 -21.99 -5.31
N VAL A 120 -7.53 -23.24 -5.19
CA VAL A 120 -6.68 -24.41 -5.09
C VAL A 120 -6.83 -25.22 -6.38
N GLU A 121 -5.76 -25.33 -7.14
CA GLU A 121 -5.65 -26.25 -8.26
C GLU A 121 -5.30 -27.64 -7.77
N ALA A 122 -6.08 -28.64 -8.19
CA ALA A 122 -5.81 -30.05 -7.97
C ALA A 122 -5.19 -30.66 -9.24
N VAL A 123 -3.94 -31.08 -9.16
CA VAL A 123 -3.27 -31.83 -10.22
C VAL A 123 -3.48 -33.31 -9.93
N SER A 124 -4.31 -33.95 -10.75
CA SER A 124 -4.76 -35.33 -10.53
C SER A 124 -4.14 -36.30 -11.55
N ILE A 125 -3.90 -37.53 -11.09
CA ILE A 125 -3.55 -38.69 -11.93
C ILE A 125 -4.61 -39.75 -11.65
N ASP A 126 -5.25 -40.27 -12.70
CA ASP A 126 -6.32 -41.28 -12.61
C ASP A 126 -7.46 -40.89 -11.64
N GLY A 127 -7.83 -39.60 -11.62
CA GLY A 127 -8.90 -39.07 -10.78
C GLY A 127 -8.55 -38.83 -9.31
N MET A 128 -7.32 -39.16 -8.89
CA MET A 128 -6.84 -38.90 -7.52
C MET A 128 -5.88 -37.70 -7.50
N PRO A 129 -6.10 -36.70 -6.63
CA PRO A 129 -5.24 -35.53 -6.56
C PRO A 129 -3.86 -35.92 -6.00
N GLY A 130 -2.81 -35.64 -6.77
CA GLY A 130 -1.42 -35.89 -6.39
C GLY A 130 -0.69 -34.64 -5.90
N GLU A 131 -1.08 -33.46 -6.39
CA GLU A 131 -0.54 -32.18 -5.93
C GLU A 131 -1.64 -31.11 -5.84
N LEU A 132 -1.46 -30.18 -4.90
CA LEU A 132 -2.30 -29.00 -4.71
C LEU A 132 -1.45 -27.73 -4.87
N HIS A 133 -1.93 -26.79 -5.68
CA HIS A 133 -1.27 -25.51 -5.93
C HIS A 133 -2.21 -24.35 -5.66
N LEU A 134 -1.71 -23.34 -4.94
CA LEU A 134 -2.47 -22.10 -4.75
C LEU A 134 -2.27 -21.17 -5.93
N LEU A 135 -3.38 -20.70 -6.49
CA LEU A 135 -3.37 -19.76 -7.59
C LEU A 135 -3.73 -18.36 -7.09
N ARG A 136 -2.96 -17.37 -7.56
CA ARG A 136 -3.11 -15.98 -7.14
C ARG A 136 -4.48 -15.43 -7.60
N PRO A 137 -5.33 -14.90 -6.70
CA PRO A 137 -6.71 -14.52 -7.04
C PRO A 137 -6.85 -13.45 -8.12
N ASP A 138 -5.94 -12.47 -8.18
CA ASP A 138 -5.98 -11.39 -9.20
C ASP A 138 -5.74 -11.85 -10.63
N ARG A 139 -5.25 -13.07 -10.81
CA ARG A 139 -5.03 -13.68 -12.12
C ARG A 139 -6.12 -14.66 -12.47
N MET A 140 -7.07 -14.89 -11.57
CA MET A 140 -8.17 -15.81 -11.76
C MET A 140 -9.42 -15.06 -12.18
N LYS A 141 -10.22 -15.69 -13.05
CA LYS A 141 -11.51 -15.19 -13.46
C LYS A 141 -12.51 -16.35 -13.52
N VAL A 142 -13.67 -16.17 -12.90
CA VAL A 142 -14.82 -17.06 -13.04
C VAL A 142 -15.43 -16.87 -14.44
N VAL A 143 -15.70 -17.99 -15.11
CA VAL A 143 -16.49 -18.03 -16.34
C VAL A 143 -17.82 -18.70 -16.01
N PRO A 144 -18.91 -17.92 -15.87
CA PRO A 144 -20.22 -18.48 -15.61
C PRO A 144 -20.76 -19.20 -16.84
N GLY A 145 -21.42 -20.32 -16.60
CA GLY A 145 -22.16 -21.08 -17.61
C GLY A 145 -23.55 -20.51 -17.87
N PRO A 146 -24.36 -21.18 -18.70
CA PRO A 146 -25.71 -20.74 -19.06
C PRO A 146 -26.70 -20.63 -17.89
N ASP A 147 -26.45 -21.37 -16.81
CA ASP A 147 -27.25 -21.36 -15.58
C ASP A 147 -26.80 -20.30 -14.56
N GLY A 148 -25.74 -19.56 -14.90
CA GLY A 148 -25.14 -18.53 -14.05
C GLY A 148 -24.12 -19.08 -13.06
N TRP A 149 -23.90 -20.38 -12.95
CA TRP A 149 -22.89 -20.93 -12.04
C TRP A 149 -21.51 -21.05 -12.72
N PRO A 150 -20.40 -21.07 -11.96
CA PRO A 150 -19.07 -21.26 -12.53
C PRO A 150 -18.98 -22.57 -13.33
N GLU A 151 -18.74 -22.47 -14.64
CA GLU A 151 -18.47 -23.62 -15.53
C GLU A 151 -16.96 -23.82 -15.71
N ALA A 152 -16.22 -22.71 -15.67
CA ALA A 152 -14.78 -22.73 -15.82
C ALA A 152 -14.11 -21.59 -15.04
N PHE A 153 -12.81 -21.75 -14.86
CA PHE A 153 -11.91 -20.72 -14.35
C PHE A 153 -10.82 -20.41 -15.37
N GLU A 154 -10.48 -19.14 -15.52
CA GLU A 154 -9.39 -18.70 -16.39
C GLU A 154 -8.26 -18.12 -15.54
N TYR A 155 -7.07 -18.70 -15.66
CA TYR A 155 -5.85 -18.18 -15.05
C TYR A 155 -4.96 -17.50 -16.07
N SER A 156 -4.73 -16.19 -15.91
CA SER A 156 -3.98 -15.38 -16.86
C SER A 156 -2.64 -14.90 -16.30
N VAL A 157 -1.54 -15.27 -16.95
CA VAL A 157 -0.18 -14.86 -16.57
C VAL A 157 0.71 -14.65 -17.79
N GLY A 158 1.42 -13.53 -17.85
CA GLY A 158 2.41 -13.25 -18.91
C GLY A 158 1.81 -13.27 -20.33
N GLY A 159 0.56 -12.82 -20.50
CA GLY A 159 -0.14 -12.82 -21.78
C GLY A 159 -0.66 -14.19 -22.24
N ARG A 160 -0.57 -15.22 -21.39
CA ARG A 160 -1.16 -16.54 -21.62
C ARG A 160 -2.32 -16.76 -20.66
N THR A 161 -3.36 -17.41 -21.16
CA THR A 161 -4.52 -17.80 -20.36
C THR A 161 -4.68 -19.31 -20.43
N VAL A 162 -4.78 -19.93 -19.26
CA VAL A 162 -5.14 -21.35 -19.11
C VAL A 162 -6.57 -21.40 -18.62
N ARG A 163 -7.39 -22.24 -19.27
CA ARG A 163 -8.79 -22.45 -18.90
C ARG A 163 -8.94 -23.80 -18.23
N PHE A 164 -9.53 -23.80 -17.03
CA PHE A 164 -9.89 -24.98 -16.26
C PHE A 164 -11.39 -25.17 -16.37
N VAL A 165 -11.83 -26.27 -16.96
CA VAL A 165 -13.25 -26.59 -17.14
C VAL A 165 -13.64 -27.63 -16.10
N ASP A 166 -14.77 -27.44 -15.43
CA ASP A 166 -15.40 -28.51 -14.67
C ASP A 166 -16.24 -29.36 -15.64
N GLU A 167 -15.86 -30.63 -15.83
CA GLU A 167 -16.55 -31.50 -16.79
C GLU A 167 -17.92 -31.97 -16.28
N GLY A 168 -18.23 -31.78 -14.99
CA GLY A 168 -19.53 -32.11 -14.41
C GLY A 168 -19.92 -33.59 -14.48
N ASP A 169 -18.97 -34.47 -14.79
CA ASP A 169 -19.13 -35.91 -14.99
C ASP A 169 -18.88 -36.73 -13.70
N GLY A 170 -18.69 -36.04 -12.57
CA GLY A 170 -18.35 -36.62 -11.28
C GLY A 170 -16.86 -36.84 -11.05
N THR A 171 -16.00 -36.43 -11.99
CA THR A 171 -14.56 -36.30 -11.75
C THR A 171 -14.27 -35.16 -10.78
N LEU A 172 -13.08 -35.18 -10.18
CA LEU A 172 -12.65 -34.11 -9.27
C LEU A 172 -12.51 -32.80 -10.05
N ALA A 173 -13.28 -31.78 -9.68
CA ALA A 173 -13.16 -30.45 -10.25
C ALA A 173 -11.70 -29.93 -10.13
N PRO A 174 -11.12 -29.38 -11.20
CA PRO A 174 -9.70 -29.01 -11.23
C PRO A 174 -9.38 -27.83 -10.31
N ILE A 175 -10.37 -26.99 -9.98
CA ILE A 175 -10.23 -25.81 -9.13
C ILE A 175 -11.25 -25.87 -8.01
N LEU A 176 -10.78 -25.77 -6.76
CA LEU A 176 -11.60 -25.44 -5.61
C LEU A 176 -11.48 -23.95 -5.33
N GLN A 177 -12.58 -23.21 -5.51
CA GLN A 177 -12.71 -21.83 -5.03
C GLN A 177 -13.24 -21.83 -3.60
N LEU A 178 -12.50 -21.22 -2.69
CA LEU A 178 -12.99 -20.81 -1.39
C LEU A 178 -13.27 -19.30 -1.46
N ALA A 179 -14.44 -18.89 -1.00
CA ALA A 179 -14.84 -17.48 -0.99
C ALA A 179 -15.50 -17.12 0.34
N PHE A 180 -15.27 -15.88 0.80
CA PHE A 180 -16.09 -15.30 1.86
C PHE A 180 -17.49 -14.95 1.35
N PHE A 181 -18.41 -14.74 2.27
CA PHE A 181 -19.75 -14.28 1.93
C PHE A 181 -19.70 -12.89 1.28
N HIS A 182 -20.40 -12.73 0.16
CA HIS A 182 -20.61 -11.44 -0.50
C HIS A 182 -22.11 -11.27 -0.79
N PRO A 183 -22.79 -10.25 -0.25
CA PRO A 183 -24.24 -10.10 -0.40
C PRO A 183 -24.67 -9.55 -1.78
N LEU A 184 -23.73 -9.06 -2.58
CA LEU A 184 -23.99 -8.37 -3.85
C LEU A 184 -23.27 -9.01 -5.06
N ASP A 185 -22.60 -10.15 -4.87
CA ASP A 185 -21.82 -10.83 -5.91
C ASP A 185 -21.97 -12.33 -5.69
N ASP A 186 -22.41 -13.02 -6.73
CA ASP A 186 -22.72 -14.46 -6.69
C ASP A 186 -21.48 -15.34 -6.96
N HIS A 187 -20.34 -14.73 -7.31
CA HIS A 187 -19.14 -15.44 -7.78
C HIS A 187 -17.89 -15.16 -6.95
N TYR A 188 -17.79 -13.99 -6.32
CA TYR A 188 -16.60 -13.59 -5.59
C TYR A 188 -16.93 -13.24 -4.14
N GLY A 189 -16.02 -13.61 -3.23
CA GLY A 189 -16.14 -13.24 -1.83
C GLY A 189 -15.70 -11.81 -1.53
N PHE A 190 -16.24 -11.24 -0.45
CA PHE A 190 -15.90 -9.90 0.03
C PHE A 190 -14.75 -9.96 1.04
N ALA A 191 -13.62 -9.32 0.74
CA ALA A 191 -12.46 -9.36 1.64
C ALA A 191 -12.62 -8.41 2.84
N PRO A 192 -12.16 -8.79 4.05
CA PRO A 192 -12.07 -7.86 5.19
C PRO A 192 -11.28 -6.58 4.88
N ILE A 193 -10.24 -6.67 4.05
CA ILE A 193 -9.45 -5.50 3.63
C ILE A 193 -10.26 -4.49 2.81
N GLU A 194 -11.26 -4.96 2.04
CA GLU A 194 -12.16 -4.10 1.27
C GLU A 194 -13.10 -3.33 2.20
N ALA A 195 -13.61 -4.00 3.25
CA ALA A 195 -14.40 -3.35 4.30
C ALA A 195 -13.59 -2.26 5.02
N ALA A 196 -12.29 -2.49 5.22
CA ALA A 196 -11.37 -1.58 5.91
C ALA A 196 -10.81 -0.46 5.03
N GLN A 197 -11.15 -0.37 3.74
CA GLN A 197 -10.44 0.47 2.78
C GLN A 197 -10.35 1.95 3.20
N VAL A 198 -11.45 2.53 3.70
CA VAL A 198 -11.47 3.94 4.11
C VAL A 198 -10.52 4.18 5.28
N ALA A 199 -10.55 3.30 6.28
CA ALA A 199 -9.64 3.35 7.42
C ALA A 199 -8.18 3.12 7.00
N LEU A 200 -7.95 2.21 6.06
CA LEU A 200 -6.63 1.96 5.47
C LEU A 200 -6.05 3.24 4.84
N ASP A 201 -6.81 3.87 3.95
CA ASP A 201 -6.38 5.06 3.23
C ASP A 201 -6.13 6.23 4.21
N LEU A 202 -7.01 6.41 5.21
CA LEU A 202 -6.82 7.39 6.27
C LEU A 202 -5.56 7.14 7.09
N HIS A 203 -5.33 5.89 7.52
CA HIS A 203 -4.16 5.52 8.31
C HIS A 203 -2.85 5.76 7.52
N ASN A 204 -2.83 5.34 6.25
CA ASN A 204 -1.67 5.53 5.39
C ASN A 204 -1.40 7.01 5.11
N ALA A 205 -2.46 7.79 4.80
CA ALA A 205 -2.34 9.22 4.57
C ALA A 205 -1.85 9.97 5.82
N ALA A 206 -2.37 9.65 7.01
CA ALA A 206 -1.92 10.24 8.26
C ALA A 206 -0.45 9.88 8.57
N GLY A 207 -0.03 8.64 8.27
CA GLY A 207 1.36 8.22 8.37
C GLY A 207 2.28 8.98 7.43
N ALA A 208 1.89 9.11 6.15
CA ALA A 208 2.63 9.86 5.15
C ALA A 208 2.71 11.35 5.48
N TRP A 209 1.61 11.94 5.97
CA TRP A 209 1.56 13.31 6.46
C TRP A 209 2.53 13.53 7.63
N ASN A 210 2.49 12.67 8.64
CA ASN A 210 3.38 12.77 9.79
C ASN A 210 4.85 12.62 9.38
N LYS A 211 5.15 11.70 8.47
CA LYS A 211 6.50 11.56 7.92
C LYS A 211 6.91 12.82 7.14
N ALA A 212 6.07 13.32 6.24
CA ALA A 212 6.34 14.53 5.48
C ALA A 212 6.50 15.74 6.41
N LEU A 213 5.73 15.82 7.49
CA LEU A 213 5.88 16.84 8.49
C LEU A 213 7.26 16.75 9.15
N LEU A 214 7.73 15.55 9.52
CA LEU A 214 9.06 15.35 10.11
C LEU A 214 10.20 15.62 9.12
N ASP A 215 10.09 15.10 7.89
CA ASP A 215 11.08 15.27 6.82
C ASP A 215 11.21 16.74 6.41
N ASN A 216 10.08 17.47 6.37
CA ASN A 216 10.03 18.90 6.07
C ASN A 216 10.01 19.78 7.33
N SER A 217 10.19 19.20 8.53
CA SER A 217 10.26 19.97 9.79
C SER A 217 11.59 20.69 9.89
N ALA A 218 11.71 21.71 9.05
CA ALA A 218 12.13 23.03 9.46
C ALA A 218 11.00 23.74 10.25
N ARG A 219 10.21 23.03 11.07
CA ARG A 219 9.37 23.67 12.08
C ARG A 219 10.33 24.26 13.10
N PRO A 220 10.39 25.60 13.26
CA PRO A 220 11.16 26.17 14.34
C PRO A 220 10.61 25.58 15.64
N SER A 221 11.45 24.95 16.47
CA SER A 221 11.06 24.47 17.80
C SER A 221 10.47 25.59 18.67
N GLY A 222 10.75 26.83 18.28
CA GLY A 222 10.11 28.05 18.74
C GLY A 222 10.55 29.21 17.87
N ALA A 223 9.90 30.35 18.07
CA ALA A 223 10.34 31.61 17.52
C ALA A 223 10.94 32.46 18.63
N LEU A 224 12.14 33.00 18.40
CA LEU A 224 12.71 34.03 19.25
C LEU A 224 12.12 35.37 18.82
N VAL A 225 11.24 35.94 19.65
CA VAL A 225 10.56 37.21 19.41
C VAL A 225 11.30 38.29 20.17
N TYR A 226 11.76 39.32 19.47
CA TYR A 226 12.34 40.50 20.10
C TYR A 226 11.30 41.62 20.18
N GLN A 227 10.98 42.08 21.39
CA GLN A 227 10.11 43.25 21.61
C GLN A 227 10.92 44.40 22.20
N ALA A 228 11.32 45.36 21.36
CA ALA A 228 12.00 46.56 21.82
C ALA A 228 11.01 47.51 22.51
N LYS A 229 11.39 48.03 23.67
CA LYS A 229 10.59 48.99 24.47
C LYS A 229 10.35 50.34 23.75
N GLU A 230 11.12 50.66 22.71
CA GLU A 230 11.00 51.90 21.92
C GLU A 230 10.87 51.66 20.40
N GLY A 231 10.53 50.44 19.97
CA GLY A 231 10.29 50.14 18.54
C GLY A 231 11.54 50.01 17.66
N GLY A 232 12.73 49.85 18.25
CA GLY A 232 13.98 49.58 17.51
C GLY A 232 14.16 48.11 17.11
N ASN A 233 14.80 47.85 15.97
CA ASN A 233 15.23 46.50 15.56
C ASN A 233 16.61 46.17 16.15
N LEU A 234 16.96 44.89 16.20
CA LEU A 234 18.33 44.44 16.49
C LEU A 234 19.29 45.01 15.44
N SER A 235 20.48 45.47 15.86
CA SER A 235 21.55 45.78 14.91
C SER A 235 22.05 44.50 14.22
N GLU A 236 22.64 44.63 13.04
CA GLU A 236 23.14 43.48 12.27
C GLU A 236 24.20 42.67 13.05
N GLU A 237 25.08 43.35 13.79
CA GLU A 237 26.04 42.70 14.69
C GLU A 237 25.36 41.91 15.82
N GLN A 238 24.28 42.45 16.40
CA GLN A 238 23.53 41.76 17.47
C GLN A 238 22.79 40.54 16.93
N PHE A 239 22.20 40.65 15.74
CA PHE A 239 21.51 39.55 15.08
C PHE A 239 22.47 38.39 14.76
N GLU A 240 23.61 38.68 14.14
CA GLU A 240 24.60 37.64 13.80
C GLU A 240 25.22 36.99 15.03
N ARG A 241 25.46 37.75 16.11
CA ARG A 241 25.88 37.18 17.40
C ARG A 241 24.85 36.19 17.94
N LEU A 242 23.59 36.60 17.97
CA LEU A 242 22.48 35.80 18.52
C LEU A 242 22.22 34.53 17.69
N LYS A 243 22.28 34.66 16.36
CA LYS A 243 22.19 33.54 15.43
C LYS A 243 23.30 32.51 15.67
N LYS A 244 24.55 32.97 15.80
CA LYS A 244 25.70 32.11 16.06
C LYS A 244 25.60 31.40 17.41
N GLU A 245 25.09 32.08 18.43
CA GLU A 245 24.87 31.52 19.76
C GLU A 245 23.75 30.46 19.76
N LEU A 246 22.68 30.68 19.00
CA LEU A 246 21.61 29.70 18.78
C LEU A 246 22.08 28.46 18.00
N GLU A 247 22.82 28.65 16.91
CA GLU A 247 23.38 27.57 16.09
C GLU A 247 24.36 26.71 16.89
N THR A 248 25.22 27.33 17.70
CA THR A 248 26.24 26.63 18.48
C THR A 248 25.68 25.98 19.75
N GLY A 249 24.75 26.65 20.42
CA GLY A 249 24.30 26.28 21.76
C GLY A 249 23.09 25.35 21.80
N TYR A 250 22.23 25.41 20.78
CA TYR A 250 20.84 24.92 20.87
C TYR A 250 20.35 24.13 19.64
N GLN A 251 21.15 24.02 18.56
CA GLN A 251 20.82 23.13 17.42
C GLN A 251 21.33 21.70 17.62
N GLY A 252 20.53 20.73 17.17
CA GLY A 252 20.89 19.31 17.18
C GLY A 252 20.54 18.56 18.47
N ALA A 253 20.44 17.23 18.36
CA ALA A 253 19.92 16.36 19.43
C ALA A 253 20.71 16.43 20.74
N ARG A 254 22.01 16.76 20.70
CA ARG A 254 22.88 16.88 21.88
C ARG A 254 22.60 18.12 22.74
N HIS A 255 21.85 19.09 22.22
CA HIS A 255 21.57 20.36 22.89
C HIS A 255 20.10 20.53 23.27
N ALA A 256 19.29 19.48 23.09
CA ALA A 256 17.90 19.45 23.50
C ALA A 256 17.75 19.64 25.02
N GLY A 257 16.84 20.54 25.44
CA GLY A 257 16.52 20.77 26.85
C GLY A 257 17.48 21.71 27.60
N ARG A 258 18.45 22.36 26.92
CA ARG A 258 19.29 23.38 27.55
C ARG A 258 18.46 24.63 27.89
N PRO A 259 18.54 25.16 29.13
CA PRO A 259 17.91 26.43 29.48
C PRO A 259 18.45 27.57 28.62
N LEU A 260 17.56 28.34 27.97
CA LEU A 260 17.91 29.50 27.15
C LEU A 260 17.81 30.76 28.02
N LEU A 261 18.92 31.50 28.15
CA LEU A 261 18.93 32.80 28.81
C LEU A 261 18.42 33.87 27.84
N LEU A 262 17.39 34.60 28.24
CA LEU A 262 16.74 35.63 27.44
C LEU A 262 16.87 36.99 28.12
N GLU A 263 17.48 37.95 27.45
CA GLU A 263 17.70 39.31 27.96
C GLU A 263 17.02 40.37 27.09
N GLY A 264 16.79 41.57 27.63
CA GLY A 264 16.48 42.76 26.82
C GLY A 264 15.18 42.73 26.01
N GLY A 265 14.15 41.99 26.43
CA GLY A 265 12.88 41.90 25.70
C GLY A 265 12.83 40.76 24.66
N LEU A 266 13.81 39.86 24.68
CA LEU A 266 13.73 38.58 23.98
C LEU A 266 12.75 37.64 24.70
N ASP A 267 11.85 37.03 23.93
CA ASP A 267 10.85 36.06 24.37
C ASP A 267 10.95 34.82 23.47
N TRP A 268 11.08 33.63 24.07
CA TRP A 268 11.05 32.39 23.32
C TRP A 268 9.64 31.82 23.34
N ARG A 269 8.98 31.80 22.19
CA ARG A 269 7.67 31.19 22.04
C ARG A 269 7.81 29.78 21.50
N PRO A 270 7.64 28.73 22.34
CA PRO A 270 7.68 27.36 21.84
C PRO A 270 6.55 27.17 20.83
N MET A 271 6.87 26.60 19.68
CA MET A 271 5.86 26.18 18.72
C MET A 271 5.43 24.76 19.10
N SER A 272 4.34 24.67 19.86
CA SER A 272 3.72 23.40 20.25
C SER A 272 3.09 22.69 19.05
N LEU A 273 2.73 21.42 19.20
CA LEU A 273 1.82 20.74 18.27
C LEU A 273 0.57 21.60 18.08
N THR A 274 0.20 21.85 16.83
CA THR A 274 -1.04 22.55 16.55
C THR A 274 -2.21 21.59 16.82
N PRO A 275 -3.40 22.09 17.21
CA PRO A 275 -4.59 21.25 17.37
C PRO A 275 -4.86 20.34 16.16
N LYS A 276 -4.60 20.83 14.94
CA LYS A 276 -4.69 20.04 13.71
C LYS A 276 -3.76 18.82 13.69
N ASP A 277 -2.55 18.92 14.22
CA ASP A 277 -1.61 17.79 14.25
C ASP A 277 -2.05 16.71 15.26
N MET A 278 -2.69 17.13 16.36
CA MET A 278 -3.28 16.20 17.34
C MET A 278 -4.45 15.43 16.74
N ASP A 279 -5.32 16.12 15.99
CA ASP A 279 -6.46 15.49 15.30
C ASP A 279 -6.00 14.40 14.32
N PHE A 280 -4.87 14.60 13.61
CA PHE A 280 -4.32 13.58 12.70
C PHE A 280 -3.77 12.35 13.44
N LEU A 281 -3.16 12.54 14.61
CA LEU A 281 -2.68 11.43 15.43
C LEU A 281 -3.85 10.59 15.96
N GLU A 282 -4.91 11.25 16.43
CA GLU A 282 -6.13 10.58 16.88
C GLU A 282 -6.83 9.86 15.73
N ALA A 283 -6.95 10.51 14.56
CA ALA A 283 -7.51 9.90 13.36
C ALA A 283 -6.72 8.64 12.93
N LYS A 284 -5.38 8.68 12.99
CA LYS A 284 -4.55 7.51 12.70
C LYS A 284 -4.82 6.35 13.68
N ASN A 285 -4.94 6.64 14.98
CA ASN A 285 -5.19 5.63 15.99
C ASN A 285 -6.59 5.02 15.86
N MET A 286 -7.61 5.84 15.55
CA MET A 286 -8.96 5.36 15.26
C MET A 286 -8.99 4.49 14.00
N ALA A 287 -8.34 4.94 12.92
CA ALA A 287 -8.22 4.16 11.69
C ALA A 287 -7.53 2.80 11.92
N ALA A 288 -6.49 2.74 12.75
CA ALA A 288 -5.86 1.48 13.13
C ALA A 288 -6.84 0.52 13.82
N ARG A 289 -7.72 1.02 14.70
CA ARG A 289 -8.74 0.21 15.38
C ARG A 289 -9.85 -0.25 14.43
N GLU A 290 -10.27 0.60 13.50
CA GLU A 290 -11.25 0.22 12.47
C GLU A 290 -10.70 -0.86 11.53
N ILE A 291 -9.42 -0.77 11.16
CA ILE A 291 -8.74 -1.84 10.43
C ILE A 291 -8.76 -3.13 11.25
N ALA A 292 -8.33 -3.09 12.51
CA ALA A 292 -8.33 -4.26 13.40
C ALA A 292 -9.74 -4.87 13.54
N LEU A 293 -10.76 -4.03 13.69
CA LEU A 293 -12.18 -4.42 13.78
C LEU A 293 -12.64 -5.15 12.51
N ALA A 294 -12.29 -4.66 11.33
CA ALA A 294 -12.67 -5.28 10.07
C ALA A 294 -12.10 -6.71 9.93
N PHE A 295 -10.88 -6.95 10.41
CA PHE A 295 -10.27 -8.28 10.44
C PHE A 295 -10.73 -9.13 11.64
N GLY A 296 -11.43 -8.55 12.61
CA GLY A 296 -11.86 -9.25 13.82
C GLY A 296 -10.73 -9.51 14.83
N VAL A 297 -9.63 -8.74 14.78
CA VAL A 297 -8.53 -8.87 15.74
C VAL A 297 -8.65 -7.83 16.87
N PRO A 298 -8.33 -8.19 18.13
CA PRO A 298 -8.45 -7.26 19.24
C PRO A 298 -7.39 -6.15 19.16
N PRO A 299 -7.76 -4.87 19.36
CA PRO A 299 -6.85 -3.72 19.22
C PRO A 299 -5.90 -3.51 20.42
N MET A 300 -5.95 -4.38 21.43
CA MET A 300 -5.03 -4.33 22.58
C MET A 300 -3.65 -4.94 22.25
N LEU A 301 -3.47 -5.44 21.04
CA LEU A 301 -2.23 -6.02 20.51
C LEU A 301 -1.39 -4.99 19.75
#